data_AF-D5ZRB2-F1
#
_entry.id   AF-D5ZRB2-F1
#
_cell.length_a   1.000
_cell.length_b   1.000
_cell.length_c   1.000
_cell.angle_alpha   90.00
_cell.angle_beta   90.00
_cell.angle_gamma   90.00
#
_symmetry.space_group_name_H-M   'P 1'
#
loop_
_entity.id
_entity.type
_entity.pdbx_description
1 polymer ?
#
loop_
_entity_poly.entity_id
_entity_poly.type
_entity_poly.pdbx_seq_one_letter_code
_entity_poly.pdbx_strand_id
1 'polypeptide(L)'
;MWGAAPVPRARERRRAPLFVPFATATAAAALVVASLFAVQAGRTQDRLDAERDRSREIAHVLAAPDARAGSGRDARGRTIGVIASASAGSAVVTLGGYDDPPNGRVRQLWLMSPGAGPRSLGLFEGDAPLVASGLEESATSLAVTVEPDGGSPLPTGQPIVQLALKTVGFGE
;
A
#
# COMPACT_ATOMS: atom_id res chain seq x y z
N MET A 1 23.30 94.81 -14.90
CA MET A 1 23.63 94.23 -13.57
C MET A 1 22.83 92.94 -13.44
N TRP A 2 23.53 91.80 -13.40
CA TRP A 2 23.21 90.44 -12.93
C TRP A 2 21.83 90.25 -12.24
N GLY A 3 21.09 89.15 -12.42
CA GLY A 3 21.49 87.85 -12.96
C GLY A 3 20.30 86.90 -13.18
N ALA A 4 20.64 85.79 -13.82
CA ALA A 4 19.74 84.70 -14.17
C ALA A 4 19.50 83.75 -12.97
N ALA A 5 18.28 83.23 -12.89
CA ALA A 5 18.00 81.87 -12.41
C ALA A 5 16.63 81.42 -12.95
N PRO A 6 16.55 80.47 -13.90
CA PRO A 6 15.30 79.77 -14.17
C PRO A 6 15.02 78.78 -13.05
N VAL A 7 13.83 78.90 -12.45
CA VAL A 7 13.31 78.01 -11.41
C VAL A 7 13.19 76.56 -11.90
N PRO A 8 13.41 75.57 -11.02
CA PRO A 8 13.66 74.19 -11.41
C PRO A 8 12.41 73.51 -11.98
N ARG A 9 12.62 72.68 -13.01
CA ARG A 9 11.60 71.75 -13.52
C ARG A 9 11.22 70.76 -12.42
N ALA A 10 10.09 70.99 -11.77
CA ALA A 10 9.40 69.95 -11.04
C ALA A 10 8.85 68.95 -12.05
N ARG A 11 9.64 67.91 -12.34
CA ARG A 11 9.17 66.74 -13.08
C ARG A 11 8.12 66.09 -12.19
N GLU A 12 6.85 66.39 -12.46
CA GLU A 12 5.73 65.76 -11.79
C GLU A 12 5.88 64.26 -12.04
N ARG A 13 6.36 63.53 -11.02
CA ARG A 13 6.37 62.08 -11.00
C ARG A 13 4.90 61.70 -11.07
N ARG A 14 4.39 61.46 -12.28
CA ARG A 14 3.11 60.80 -12.49
C ARG A 14 3.20 59.50 -11.70
N ARG A 15 2.58 59.51 -10.52
CA ARG A 15 2.37 58.31 -9.72
C ARG A 15 1.51 57.42 -10.61
N ALA A 16 2.13 56.44 -11.25
CA ALA A 16 1.39 55.40 -11.92
C ALA A 16 0.45 54.82 -10.87
N PRO A 17 -0.87 54.80 -11.13
CA PRO A 17 -1.80 54.27 -10.16
C PRO A 17 -1.46 52.79 -10.00
N LEU A 18 -1.17 52.41 -8.76
CA LEU A 18 -0.90 51.04 -8.35
C LEU A 18 -2.25 50.30 -8.37
N PHE A 19 -2.79 50.07 -9.57
CA PHE A 19 -3.91 49.18 -9.80
C PHE A 19 -3.41 47.75 -9.78
N VAL A 20 -3.14 47.25 -8.59
CA VAL A 20 -3.23 45.83 -8.32
C VAL A 20 -4.01 45.74 -7.02
N PRO A 21 -5.24 45.20 -7.04
CA PRO A 21 -5.33 43.75 -6.84
C PRO A 21 -6.63 43.13 -7.38
N PHE A 22 -6.61 42.61 -8.60
CA PHE A 22 -7.54 41.54 -9.00
C PHE A 22 -6.80 40.47 -9.80
N ALA A 23 -5.86 40.86 -10.65
CA ALA A 23 -5.01 39.91 -11.39
C ALA A 23 -4.12 39.04 -10.47
N THR A 24 -3.60 39.57 -9.37
CA THR A 24 -2.77 38.80 -8.42
C THR A 24 -3.58 37.79 -7.61
N ALA A 25 -4.81 38.12 -7.23
CA ALA A 25 -5.70 37.19 -6.54
C ALA A 25 -6.08 36.01 -7.45
N THR A 26 -6.38 36.27 -8.74
CA THR A 26 -6.69 35.22 -9.72
C THR A 26 -5.48 34.33 -10.00
N ALA A 27 -4.28 34.90 -10.15
CA ALA A 27 -3.06 34.13 -10.37
C ALA A 27 -2.70 33.25 -9.16
N ALA A 28 -2.80 33.79 -7.94
CA ALA A 28 -2.59 33.02 -6.71
C ALA A 28 -3.64 31.90 -6.56
N ALA A 29 -4.92 32.17 -6.83
CA ALA A 29 -5.97 31.16 -6.81
C ALA A 29 -5.75 30.06 -7.86
N ALA A 30 -5.33 30.41 -9.07
CA ALA A 30 -4.99 29.45 -10.12
C ALA A 30 -3.81 28.56 -9.73
N LEU A 31 -2.77 29.12 -9.09
CA LEU A 31 -1.64 28.35 -8.58
C LEU A 31 -2.08 27.38 -7.47
N VAL A 32 -2.91 27.81 -6.52
CA VAL A 32 -3.45 26.93 -5.47
C VAL A 32 -4.26 25.79 -6.07
N VAL A 33 -5.15 26.07 -7.01
CA VAL A 33 -5.94 25.06 -7.71
C VAL A 33 -5.04 24.10 -8.49
N ALA A 34 -4.07 24.60 -9.25
CA ALA A 34 -3.10 23.76 -9.96
C ALA A 34 -2.26 22.90 -9.01
N SER A 35 -1.85 23.42 -7.85
CA SER A 35 -1.15 22.65 -6.82
C SER A 35 -2.03 21.56 -6.21
N LEU A 36 -3.31 21.85 -5.93
CA LEU A 36 -4.26 20.85 -5.45
C LEU A 36 -4.51 19.76 -6.49
N PHE A 37 -4.68 20.13 -7.77
CA PHE A 37 -4.81 19.18 -8.87
C PHE A 37 -3.54 18.34 -9.05
N ALA A 38 -2.35 18.93 -8.98
CA ALA A 38 -1.08 18.21 -9.09
C ALA A 38 -0.90 17.21 -7.94
N VAL A 39 -1.23 17.59 -6.70
CA VAL A 39 -1.20 16.70 -5.54
C VAL A 39 -2.24 15.58 -5.68
N GLN A 40 -3.44 15.89 -6.14
CA GLN A 40 -4.50 14.89 -6.33
C GLN A 40 -4.18 13.91 -7.48
N ALA A 41 -3.59 14.42 -8.57
CA ALA A 41 -3.14 13.62 -9.70
C ALA A 41 -1.98 12.69 -9.29
N GLY A 42 -1.01 13.20 -8.52
CA GLY A 42 0.08 12.40 -7.95
C GLY A 42 -0.43 11.25 -7.10
N ARG A 43 -1.32 11.52 -6.14
CA ARG A 43 -1.94 10.48 -5.29
C ARG A 43 -2.71 9.42 -6.10
N THR A 44 -3.37 9.84 -7.17
CA THR A 44 -4.12 8.91 -8.04
C THR A 44 -3.15 8.01 -8.81
N GLN A 45 -2.04 8.57 -9.26
CA GLN A 45 -1.02 7.84 -10.01
C GLN A 45 -0.24 6.86 -9.10
N ASP A 46 0.13 7.30 -7.89
CA ASP A 46 0.76 6.44 -6.88
C ASP A 46 -0.11 5.21 -6.55
N ARG A 47 -1.42 5.41 -6.42
CA ARG A 47 -2.36 4.31 -6.20
C ARG A 47 -2.43 3.36 -7.39
N LEU A 48 -2.48 3.88 -8.61
CA LEU A 48 -2.50 3.06 -9.82
C LEU A 48 -1.23 2.23 -9.97
N ASP A 49 -0.07 2.81 -9.64
CA ASP A 49 1.21 2.11 -9.72
C ASP A 49 1.34 1.04 -8.63
N ALA A 50 0.88 1.30 -7.39
CA ALA A 50 0.80 0.28 -6.34
C ALA A 50 -0.08 -0.92 -6.74
N GLU A 51 -1.26 -0.68 -7.31
CA GLU A 51 -2.15 -1.75 -7.77
C GLU A 51 -1.55 -2.54 -8.95
N ARG A 52 -0.83 -1.86 -9.86
CA ARG A 52 -0.11 -2.51 -10.96
C ARG A 52 1.00 -3.40 -10.44
N ASP A 53 1.76 -2.95 -9.46
CA ASP A 53 2.85 -3.72 -8.88
C ASP A 53 2.32 -4.95 -8.13
N ARG A 54 1.23 -4.81 -7.36
CA ARG A 54 0.52 -5.95 -6.76
C ARG A 54 0.04 -6.95 -7.81
N SER A 55 -0.55 -6.46 -8.90
CA SER A 55 -1.03 -7.31 -9.99
C SER A 55 0.11 -8.06 -10.69
N ARG A 56 1.26 -7.42 -10.87
CA ARG A 56 2.48 -8.04 -11.42
C ARG A 56 3.03 -9.11 -10.50
N GLU A 57 3.04 -8.86 -9.19
CA GLU A 57 3.52 -9.82 -8.20
C GLU A 57 2.63 -11.06 -8.15
N ILE A 58 1.31 -10.88 -8.16
CA ILE A 58 0.34 -11.97 -8.29
C ILE A 58 0.60 -12.74 -9.60
N ALA A 59 0.67 -12.04 -10.73
CA ALA A 59 0.91 -12.67 -12.02
C ALA A 59 2.24 -13.44 -12.07
N HIS A 60 3.28 -12.94 -11.40
CA HIS A 60 4.58 -13.58 -11.29
C HIS A 60 4.48 -14.95 -10.59
N VAL A 61 3.78 -15.01 -9.45
CA VAL A 61 3.55 -16.27 -8.73
C VAL A 61 2.70 -17.23 -9.57
N LEU A 62 1.61 -16.73 -10.16
CA LEU A 62 0.68 -17.56 -10.95
C LEU A 62 1.30 -18.12 -12.23
N ALA A 63 2.24 -17.38 -12.85
CA ALA A 63 2.93 -17.80 -14.07
C ALA A 63 4.15 -18.69 -13.82
N ALA A 64 4.53 -18.91 -12.54
CA ALA A 64 5.68 -19.74 -12.22
C ALA A 64 5.44 -21.21 -12.65
N PRO A 65 6.43 -21.87 -13.27
CA PRO A 65 6.25 -23.22 -13.82
C PRO A 65 6.03 -24.29 -12.74
N ASP A 66 6.46 -24.02 -11.50
CA ASP A 66 6.27 -24.88 -10.33
C ASP A 66 5.11 -24.42 -9.44
N ALA A 67 4.28 -23.47 -9.90
CA ALA A 67 3.14 -22.97 -9.15
C ALA A 67 2.15 -24.11 -8.85
N ARG A 68 1.84 -24.30 -7.57
CA ARG A 68 0.89 -25.31 -7.08
C ARG A 68 -0.18 -24.66 -6.22
N ALA A 69 -1.42 -25.12 -6.41
CA ALA A 69 -2.56 -24.68 -5.63
C ALA A 69 -2.83 -25.63 -4.46
N GLY A 70 -3.21 -25.06 -3.32
CA GLY A 70 -3.64 -25.78 -2.13
C GLY A 70 -4.76 -25.02 -1.43
N SER A 71 -5.50 -25.72 -0.57
CA SER A 71 -6.50 -25.07 0.27
C SER A 71 -6.72 -25.83 1.57
N GLY A 72 -7.21 -25.12 2.57
CA GLY A 72 -7.61 -25.64 3.87
C GLY A 72 -8.94 -25.05 4.29
N ARG A 73 -9.54 -25.67 5.31
CA ARG A 73 -10.75 -25.16 5.95
C ARG A 73 -10.60 -25.18 7.46
N ASP A 74 -11.25 -24.23 8.11
CA ASP A 74 -11.40 -24.26 9.56
C ASP A 74 -12.61 -25.11 10.01
N ALA A 75 -12.83 -25.19 11.33
CA ALA A 75 -13.93 -25.95 11.91
C ALA A 75 -15.34 -25.44 11.52
N ARG A 76 -15.45 -24.21 10.99
CA ARG A 76 -16.70 -23.60 10.53
C ARG A 76 -16.86 -23.70 9.01
N GLY A 77 -15.92 -24.34 8.31
CA GLY A 77 -15.94 -24.50 6.86
C GLY A 77 -15.43 -23.29 6.07
N ARG A 78 -14.91 -22.26 6.74
CA ARG A 78 -14.30 -21.09 6.10
C ARG A 78 -12.97 -21.49 5.48
N THR A 79 -12.59 -20.89 4.36
CA THR A 79 -11.51 -21.38 3.50
C THR A 79 -10.27 -20.49 3.54
N ILE A 80 -9.09 -21.13 3.54
CA ILE A 80 -7.82 -20.51 3.15
C ILE A 80 -7.36 -21.16 1.85
N GLY A 81 -7.06 -20.35 0.84
CA GLY A 81 -6.51 -20.79 -0.44
C GLY A 81 -5.09 -20.29 -0.62
N VAL A 82 -4.23 -21.10 -1.25
CA VAL A 82 -2.86 -20.73 -1.59
C VAL A 82 -2.53 -21.15 -3.01
N ILE A 83 -1.83 -20.30 -3.75
CA ILE A 83 -1.09 -20.68 -4.95
C ILE A 83 0.35 -20.28 -4.71
N ALA A 84 1.26 -21.23 -4.70
CA ALA A 84 2.64 -20.99 -4.30
C ALA A 84 3.65 -21.55 -5.29
N SER A 85 4.78 -20.87 -5.41
CA SER A 85 5.98 -21.31 -6.12
C SER A 85 7.12 -21.38 -5.11
N ALA A 86 7.67 -22.58 -4.93
CA ALA A 86 8.78 -22.81 -4.02
C ALA A 86 10.06 -22.16 -4.55
N SER A 87 10.31 -22.28 -5.86
CA SER A 87 11.49 -21.69 -6.51
C SER A 87 11.48 -20.15 -6.50
N ALA A 88 10.29 -19.53 -6.56
CA ALA A 88 10.15 -18.08 -6.39
C ALA A 88 10.08 -17.65 -4.92
N GLY A 89 10.02 -18.58 -3.96
CA GLY A 89 9.84 -18.29 -2.54
C GLY A 89 8.61 -17.42 -2.27
N SER A 90 7.52 -17.61 -3.03
CA SER A 90 6.39 -16.68 -3.03
C SER A 90 5.05 -17.40 -3.18
N ALA A 91 3.99 -16.84 -2.60
CA ALA A 91 2.64 -17.36 -2.65
C ALA A 91 1.57 -16.27 -2.70
N VAL A 92 0.46 -16.55 -3.37
CA VAL A 92 -0.77 -15.77 -3.29
C VAL A 92 -1.72 -16.49 -2.35
N VAL A 93 -2.17 -15.80 -1.30
CA VAL A 93 -3.03 -16.34 -0.26
C VAL A 93 -4.38 -15.63 -0.27
N THR A 94 -5.46 -16.40 -0.15
CA THR A 94 -6.83 -15.90 -0.15
C THR A 94 -7.59 -16.45 1.05
N LEU A 95 -8.56 -15.68 1.54
CA LEU A 95 -9.48 -16.08 2.60
C LEU A 95 -10.92 -16.01 2.07
N GLY A 96 -11.77 -16.93 2.52
CA GLY A 96 -13.18 -16.97 2.15
C GLY A 96 -14.07 -17.28 3.34
N GLY A 97 -15.13 -16.50 3.49
CA GLY A 97 -16.13 -16.66 4.56
C GLY A 97 -15.70 -16.11 5.92
N TYR A 98 -14.67 -15.26 5.97
CA TYR A 98 -14.25 -14.57 7.20
C TYR A 98 -14.82 -13.16 7.23
N ASP A 99 -15.76 -12.90 8.13
CA ASP A 99 -16.20 -11.53 8.39
C ASP A 99 -15.05 -10.67 8.92
N ASP A 100 -15.11 -9.37 8.62
CA ASP A 100 -14.11 -8.41 9.09
C ASP A 100 -14.00 -8.43 10.63
N PRO A 101 -12.78 -8.40 11.18
CA PRO A 101 -12.62 -8.44 12.62
C PRO A 101 -13.27 -7.20 13.28
N PRO A 102 -13.90 -7.37 14.46
CA PRO A 102 -14.48 -6.26 15.17
C PRO A 102 -13.40 -5.31 15.72
N ASN A 103 -13.81 -4.09 16.06
CA ASN A 103 -12.99 -3.11 16.79
C ASN A 103 -11.70 -2.68 16.06
N GLY A 104 -11.73 -2.61 14.72
CA GLY A 104 -10.58 -2.17 13.92
C GLY A 104 -9.41 -3.15 13.95
N ARG A 105 -9.65 -4.42 14.31
CA ARG A 105 -8.63 -5.46 14.26
C ARG A 105 -8.39 -5.93 12.83
N VAL A 106 -7.23 -6.52 12.59
CA VAL A 106 -6.83 -6.99 11.25
C VAL A 106 -6.57 -8.49 11.27
N ARG A 107 -6.63 -9.12 10.10
CA ARG A 107 -6.17 -10.49 9.91
C ARG A 107 -4.72 -10.44 9.46
N GLN A 108 -3.84 -11.19 10.12
CA GLN A 108 -2.42 -11.24 9.81
C GLN A 108 -1.99 -12.65 9.41
N LEU A 109 -1.19 -12.74 8.36
CA LEU A 109 -0.63 -13.98 7.85
C LEU A 109 0.75 -14.23 8.47
N TRP A 110 0.99 -15.49 8.84
CA TRP A 110 2.23 -15.94 9.46
C TRP A 110 2.82 -17.13 8.72
N LEU A 111 4.13 -17.11 8.53
CA LEU A 111 4.93 -18.26 8.12
C LEU A 111 5.35 -19.05 9.35
N MET A 112 5.15 -20.36 9.31
CA MET A 112 5.57 -21.28 10.36
C MET A 112 6.67 -22.20 9.81
N SER A 113 7.82 -22.21 10.47
CA SER A 113 8.97 -23.04 10.09
C SER A 113 9.46 -23.89 11.28
N PRO A 114 10.08 -25.06 11.04
CA PRO A 114 10.65 -25.89 12.09
C PRO A 114 11.75 -25.14 12.83
N GLY A 115 11.71 -25.13 14.17
CA GLY A 115 12.76 -24.52 14.99
C GLY A 115 12.85 -23.00 14.94
N ALA A 116 11.95 -22.32 14.23
CA ALA A 116 11.86 -20.86 14.15
C ALA A 116 10.49 -20.37 14.67
N GLY A 117 10.47 -19.14 15.18
CA GLY A 117 9.23 -18.48 15.57
C GLY A 117 8.36 -18.09 14.36
N PRO A 118 7.07 -17.81 14.56
CA PRO A 118 6.19 -17.30 13.50
C PRO A 118 6.74 -16.00 12.91
N ARG A 119 6.80 -15.90 11.57
CA ARG A 119 7.22 -14.68 10.87
C ARG A 119 6.02 -14.04 10.16
N SER A 120 5.82 -12.74 10.37
CA SER A 120 4.77 -12.01 9.67
C SER A 120 5.01 -12.00 8.16
N LEU A 121 3.97 -12.28 7.38
CA LEU A 121 3.94 -12.20 5.92
C LEU A 121 3.04 -11.07 5.41
N GLY A 122 2.47 -10.27 6.31
CA GLY A 122 1.61 -9.14 5.97
C GLY A 122 0.19 -9.27 6.49
N LEU A 123 -0.62 -8.26 6.16
CA LEU A 123 -2.00 -8.09 6.64
C LEU A 123 -2.97 -8.28 5.48
N PHE A 124 -4.11 -8.91 5.75
CA PHE A 124 -5.20 -8.97 4.78
C PHE A 124 -5.99 -7.66 4.79
N GLU A 125 -6.36 -7.21 3.59
CA GLU A 125 -7.23 -6.07 3.37
C GLU A 125 -8.60 -6.58 2.89
N GLY A 126 -9.55 -6.75 3.83
CA GLY A 126 -10.84 -7.38 3.53
C GLY A 126 -10.63 -8.80 2.98
N ASP A 127 -11.19 -9.06 1.79
CA ASP A 127 -11.10 -10.34 1.06
C ASP A 127 -10.04 -10.31 -0.06
N ALA A 128 -9.23 -9.24 -0.17
CA ALA A 128 -8.23 -9.12 -1.22
C ALA A 128 -7.12 -10.17 -1.06
N PRO A 129 -6.61 -10.77 -2.16
CA PRO A 129 -5.49 -11.69 -2.09
C PRO A 129 -4.24 -11.03 -1.52
N LEU A 130 -3.56 -11.70 -0.60
CA LEU A 130 -2.29 -11.26 -0.04
C LEU A 130 -1.15 -11.99 -0.74
N VAL A 131 -0.17 -11.26 -1.27
CA VAL A 131 1.06 -11.87 -1.77
C VAL A 131 2.05 -11.99 -0.62
N ALA A 132 2.51 -13.20 -0.37
CA ALA A 132 3.52 -13.53 0.62
C ALA A 132 4.83 -13.85 -0.10
N SER A 133 5.89 -13.14 0.24
CA SER A 133 7.22 -13.32 -0.33
C SER A 133 8.25 -13.72 0.72
N GLY A 134 9.40 -14.20 0.25
CA GLY A 134 10.49 -14.68 1.09
C GLY A 134 10.14 -15.98 1.84
N LEU A 135 9.27 -16.82 1.29
CA LEU A 135 9.00 -18.15 1.81
C LEU A 135 10.25 -19.01 1.67
N GLU A 136 10.70 -19.61 2.77
CA GLU A 136 11.80 -20.57 2.77
C GLU A 136 11.27 -21.96 2.41
N GLU A 137 12.04 -22.78 1.69
CA GLU A 137 11.64 -24.15 1.35
C GLU A 137 11.31 -25.00 2.59
N SER A 138 11.94 -24.70 3.74
CA SER A 138 11.68 -25.36 5.03
C SER A 138 10.33 -25.01 5.66
N ALA A 139 9.57 -24.06 5.08
CA ALA A 139 8.29 -23.62 5.60
C ALA A 139 7.28 -24.78 5.68
N THR A 140 6.66 -24.95 6.84
CA THR A 140 5.74 -26.08 7.08
C THR A 140 4.29 -25.70 6.89
N SER A 141 3.91 -24.48 7.27
CA SER A 141 2.52 -24.03 7.20
C SER A 141 2.39 -22.52 7.19
N LEU A 142 1.22 -22.07 6.72
CA LEU A 142 0.72 -20.72 6.89
C LEU A 142 -0.34 -20.70 7.97
N ALA A 143 -0.31 -19.71 8.84
CA ALA A 143 -1.33 -19.50 9.87
C ALA A 143 -1.91 -18.08 9.76
N VAL A 144 -3.19 -17.93 10.08
CA VAL A 144 -3.84 -16.62 10.16
C VAL A 144 -4.35 -16.39 11.56
N THR A 145 -4.10 -15.21 12.10
CA THR A 145 -4.64 -14.76 13.39
C THR A 145 -5.41 -13.45 13.22
N VAL A 146 -6.16 -13.09 14.25
CA VAL A 146 -6.75 -11.75 14.38
C VAL A 146 -5.87 -10.96 15.33
N GLU A 147 -5.37 -9.81 14.85
CA GLU A 147 -4.38 -8.97 15.51
C GLU A 147 -4.91 -7.54 15.73
N PRO A 148 -4.32 -6.76 16.65
CA PRO A 148 -4.58 -5.32 16.75
C PRO A 148 -4.36 -4.59 15.42
N ASP A 149 -4.91 -3.37 15.30
CA ASP A 149 -4.67 -2.52 14.14
C ASP A 149 -3.16 -2.35 13.85
N GLY A 150 -2.79 -2.38 12.57
CA GLY A 150 -1.38 -2.40 12.13
C GLY A 150 -0.65 -3.74 12.33
N GLY A 151 -1.30 -4.75 12.91
CA GLY A 151 -0.75 -6.09 13.12
C GLY A 151 0.05 -6.21 14.41
N SER A 152 0.88 -7.23 14.48
CA SER A 152 1.74 -7.53 15.64
C SER A 152 3.09 -8.11 15.21
N PRO A 153 4.13 -7.98 16.06
CA PRO A 153 5.43 -8.59 15.81
C PRO A 153 5.41 -10.12 16.03
N LEU A 154 4.53 -10.60 16.91
CA LEU A 154 4.26 -12.02 17.15
C LEU A 154 2.74 -12.22 17.28
N PRO A 155 2.22 -13.43 17.01
CA PRO A 155 0.80 -13.70 17.16
C PRO A 155 0.29 -13.41 18.58
N THR A 156 -0.78 -12.64 18.73
CA THR A 156 -1.37 -12.34 20.04
C THR A 156 -2.38 -13.40 20.51
N GLY A 157 -2.74 -14.33 19.63
CA GLY A 157 -3.73 -15.37 19.91
C GLY A 157 -3.56 -16.62 19.06
N GLN A 158 -4.51 -17.53 19.19
CA GLN A 158 -4.52 -18.78 18.44
C GLN A 158 -4.86 -18.54 16.96
N PRO A 159 -4.27 -19.32 16.03
CA PRO A 159 -4.67 -19.31 14.64
C PRO A 159 -6.17 -19.58 14.46
N ILE A 160 -6.83 -18.73 13.68
CA ILE A 160 -8.22 -18.95 13.24
C ILE A 160 -8.29 -19.95 12.09
N VAL A 161 -7.19 -20.11 11.36
CA VAL A 161 -6.99 -21.13 10.32
C VAL A 161 -5.50 -21.35 10.10
N GLN A 162 -5.15 -22.58 9.70
CA GLN A 162 -3.79 -22.96 9.36
C GLN A 162 -3.81 -23.92 8.16
N LEU A 163 -2.83 -23.79 7.27
CA LEU A 163 -2.67 -24.57 6.06
C LEU A 163 -1.26 -25.12 5.96
N ALA A 164 -1.10 -26.44 5.89
CA ALA A 164 0.18 -27.07 5.63
C ALA A 164 0.63 -26.79 4.18
N LEU A 165 1.92 -26.50 3.98
CA LEU A 165 2.48 -26.16 2.67
C LEU A 165 3.09 -27.35 1.92
N LYS A 166 3.11 -28.55 2.53
CA LYS A 166 3.68 -29.76 1.93
C LYS A 166 3.15 -30.06 0.53
N THR A 167 1.86 -29.87 0.30
CA THR A 167 1.22 -30.16 -0.99
C THR A 167 1.53 -29.14 -2.08
N VAL A 168 2.14 -28.00 -1.72
CA VAL A 168 2.51 -26.92 -2.66
C VAL A 168 4.02 -26.72 -2.78
N GLY A 169 4.82 -27.72 -2.39
CA GLY A 169 6.25 -27.77 -2.68
C GLY A 169 7.18 -27.22 -1.59
N PHE A 170 6.69 -27.06 -0.37
CA PHE A 170 7.50 -26.67 0.80
C PHE A 170 7.53 -27.79 1.85
N GLY A 171 8.40 -27.67 2.86
CA GLY A 171 8.48 -28.60 3.99
C GLY A 171 9.22 -29.90 3.68
N GLU A 172 10.16 -29.87 2.73
CA GLU A 172 11.17 -30.91 2.49
C GLU A 172 12.38 -30.75 3.43
#